data_AF-A0A3S0XB19-F1
#
_entry.id   AF-A0A3S0XB19-F1
#
_cell.length_a   1.000
_cell.length_b   1.000
_cell.length_c   1.000
_cell.angle_alpha   90.00
_cell.angle_beta   90.00
_cell.angle_gamma   90.00
#
_symmetry.space_group_name_H-M   'P 1'
#
loop_
_entity.id
_entity.type
_entity.pdbx_description
1 polymer ?
#
loop_
_entity_poly.entity_id
_entity_poly.type
_entity_poly.pdbx_seq_one_letter_code
_entity_poly.pdbx_strand_id
1 'polypeptide(L)'
;MCAYYQSRGIELGPLLPASDLDLASSKGKLVLCPPSALHDKWSRRFAKVVVGMASGWMQIRARAKQKGIELPLIISDHADWFELTDTLLEVHPNEVWITHGREEALLYYATQKAFKAQALNLLGYDEEDD
;
A
#
# COMPACT_ATOMS: atom_id res chain seq x y z
N MET A 1 8.78 -10.90 -12.27
CA MET A 1 7.73 -10.98 -11.22
C MET A 1 6.54 -11.85 -11.66
N CYS A 2 5.76 -11.49 -12.69
CA CYS A 2 4.58 -12.28 -13.10
C CYS A 2 4.91 -13.75 -13.43
N ALA A 3 5.99 -14.00 -14.18
CA ALA A 3 6.46 -15.36 -14.48
C ALA A 3 6.77 -16.18 -13.22
N TYR A 4 7.28 -15.54 -12.15
CA TYR A 4 7.52 -16.21 -10.88
C TYR A 4 6.20 -16.63 -10.24
N TYR A 5 5.22 -15.74 -10.12
CA TYR A 5 3.91 -16.10 -9.56
C TYR A 5 3.20 -17.21 -10.33
N GLN A 6 3.28 -17.20 -11.67
CA GLN A 6 2.77 -18.29 -12.50
C GLN A 6 3.50 -19.62 -12.23
N SER A 7 4.83 -19.59 -12.05
CA SER A 7 5.61 -20.78 -11.65
C SER A 7 5.23 -21.34 -10.27
N ARG A 8 4.62 -20.52 -9.41
CA ARG A 8 4.06 -20.91 -8.10
C ARG A 8 2.59 -21.37 -8.19
N GLY A 9 2.04 -21.51 -9.39
CA GLY A 9 0.67 -21.99 -9.63
C GLY A 9 -0.41 -20.91 -9.56
N ILE A 10 -0.04 -19.62 -9.52
CA ILE A 10 -1.03 -18.53 -9.54
C ILE A 10 -1.44 -18.23 -10.97
N GLU A 11 -2.72 -18.45 -11.28
CA GLU A 11 -3.30 -18.15 -12.58
C GLU A 11 -3.64 -16.67 -12.71
N LEU A 12 -2.79 -15.92 -13.41
CA LEU A 12 -2.96 -14.48 -13.64
C LEU A 12 -3.86 -14.15 -14.85
N GLY A 13 -4.22 -15.17 -15.65
CA GLY A 13 -4.88 -14.99 -16.94
C GLY A 13 -3.99 -14.33 -18.00
N PRO A 14 -4.56 -13.91 -19.14
CA PRO A 14 -3.83 -13.23 -20.21
C PRO A 14 -3.32 -11.85 -19.76
N LEU A 15 -2.00 -11.63 -19.88
CA LEU A 15 -1.36 -10.35 -19.62
C LEU A 15 -1.06 -9.65 -20.95
N LEU A 16 -1.71 -8.52 -21.20
CA LEU A 16 -1.60 -7.78 -22.46
C LEU A 16 -1.15 -6.33 -22.20
N PRO A 17 -0.36 -5.72 -23.10
CA PRO A 17 -0.02 -4.31 -23.00
C PRO A 17 -1.28 -3.42 -23.02
N ALA A 18 -1.41 -2.51 -22.06
CA ALA A 18 -2.53 -1.58 -22.02
C ALA A 18 -2.54 -0.60 -23.21
N SER A 19 -1.41 -0.42 -23.91
CA SER A 19 -1.28 0.37 -25.14
C SER A 19 -2.14 -0.17 -26.28
N ASP A 20 -2.44 -1.46 -26.27
CA ASP A 20 -3.12 -2.17 -27.36
C ASP A 20 -4.65 -2.12 -27.17
N LEU A 21 -5.11 -1.61 -26.03
CA LEU A 21 -6.53 -1.45 -25.72
C LEU A 21 -7.07 -0.10 -26.21
N ASP A 22 -8.29 -0.14 -26.71
CA ASP A 22 -9.12 1.02 -27.06
C ASP A 22 -10.41 1.03 -26.25
N LEU A 23 -11.29 2.00 -26.53
CA LEU A 23 -12.54 2.18 -25.81
C LEU A 23 -13.50 0.97 -25.94
N ALA A 24 -13.44 0.20 -27.03
CA ALA A 24 -14.31 -0.96 -27.20
C ALA A 24 -13.72 -2.19 -26.48
N SER A 25 -12.44 -2.46 -26.70
CA SER A 25 -11.71 -3.63 -26.21
C SER A 25 -11.35 -3.55 -24.71
N SER A 26 -11.32 -2.35 -24.11
CA SER A 26 -11.06 -2.18 -22.69
C SER A 26 -12.24 -2.53 -21.78
N LYS A 27 -13.44 -2.72 -22.33
CA LYS A 27 -14.66 -2.97 -21.53
C LYS A 27 -14.53 -4.27 -20.73
N GLY A 28 -14.76 -4.16 -19.41
CA GLY A 28 -14.71 -5.30 -18.49
C GLY A 28 -13.30 -5.84 -18.24
N LYS A 29 -12.25 -5.11 -18.63
CA LYS A 29 -10.85 -5.47 -18.37
C LYS A 29 -10.35 -4.79 -17.09
N LEU A 30 -9.43 -5.45 -16.40
CA LEU A 30 -8.61 -4.83 -15.37
C LEU A 30 -7.37 -4.23 -16.03
N VAL A 31 -7.13 -2.94 -15.81
CA VAL A 31 -5.94 -2.24 -16.32
C VAL A 31 -5.08 -1.83 -15.13
N LEU A 32 -3.82 -2.27 -15.13
CA LEU A 32 -2.83 -1.86 -14.13
C LEU A 32 -1.99 -0.71 -14.69
N CYS A 33 -1.72 0.29 -13.86
CA CYS A 33 -0.93 1.46 -14.24
C CYS A 33 -0.19 2.02 -13.03
N PRO A 34 0.88 2.81 -13.22
CA PRO A 34 1.51 3.52 -12.12
C PRO A 34 0.56 4.59 -11.55
N PRO A 35 0.72 5.00 -10.27
CA PRO A 35 -0.15 5.99 -9.64
C PRO A 35 -0.29 7.30 -10.41
N SER A 36 0.78 7.75 -11.08
CA SER A 36 0.76 8.99 -11.88
C SER A 36 -0.19 8.94 -13.07
N ALA A 37 -0.53 7.74 -13.56
CA ALA A 37 -1.39 7.53 -14.72
C ALA A 37 -2.87 7.37 -14.35
N LEU A 38 -3.22 7.28 -13.06
CA LEU A 38 -4.59 7.00 -12.62
C LEU A 38 -5.60 8.06 -13.11
N HIS A 39 -5.19 9.33 -13.11
CA HIS A 39 -6.04 10.48 -13.47
C HIS A 39 -5.51 11.30 -14.66
N ASP A 40 -4.51 10.78 -15.37
CA ASP A 40 -3.90 11.50 -16.48
C ASP A 40 -4.77 11.46 -17.76
N LYS A 41 -4.24 11.95 -18.89
CA LYS A 41 -4.95 11.88 -20.17
C LYS A 41 -4.95 10.47 -20.76
N TRP A 42 -3.97 9.63 -20.43
CA TRP A 42 -3.87 8.27 -20.92
C TRP A 42 -5.02 7.42 -20.39
N SER A 43 -5.43 7.55 -19.12
CA SER A 43 -6.55 6.77 -18.56
C SER A 43 -7.91 7.05 -19.22
N ARG A 44 -8.07 8.22 -19.85
CA ARG A 44 -9.32 8.62 -20.55
C ARG A 44 -9.60 7.81 -21.82
N ARG A 45 -8.63 7.05 -22.32
CA ARG A 45 -8.82 6.20 -23.51
C ARG A 45 -9.69 4.95 -23.24
N PHE A 46 -9.90 4.61 -21.98
CA PHE A 46 -10.62 3.41 -21.56
C PHE A 46 -12.11 3.72 -21.28
N ALA A 47 -12.98 2.78 -21.62
CA ALA A 47 -14.43 2.93 -21.41
C ALA A 47 -14.83 2.78 -19.94
N LYS A 48 -15.59 3.74 -19.41
CA LYS A 48 -16.33 3.64 -18.13
C LYS A 48 -15.46 3.04 -17.01
N VAL A 49 -14.31 3.66 -16.79
CA VAL A 49 -13.33 3.22 -15.78
C VAL A 49 -13.92 3.41 -14.38
N VAL A 50 -13.77 2.38 -13.54
CA VAL A 50 -13.89 2.51 -12.08
C VAL A 50 -12.48 2.63 -11.55
N VAL A 51 -12.16 3.78 -10.93
CA VAL A 51 -10.80 4.02 -10.45
C VAL A 51 -10.57 3.31 -9.12
N GLY A 52 -9.62 2.38 -9.11
CA GLY A 52 -9.23 1.63 -7.90
C GLY A 52 -7.76 1.84 -7.53
N MET A 53 -7.45 1.74 -6.24
CA MET A 53 -6.09 1.76 -5.73
C MET A 53 -5.94 0.70 -4.64
N ALA A 54 -4.83 -0.04 -4.69
CA ALA A 54 -4.46 -1.05 -3.73
C ALA A 54 -3.34 -0.50 -2.83
N SER A 55 -3.67 -0.18 -1.58
CA SER A 55 -2.72 0.35 -0.61
C SER A 55 -3.29 0.25 0.81
N GLY A 56 -2.44 0.02 1.82
CA GLY A 56 -2.83 0.10 3.23
C GLY A 56 -3.42 1.46 3.59
N TRP A 57 -3.03 2.54 2.90
CA TRP A 57 -3.58 3.87 3.09
C TRP A 57 -5.03 4.02 2.63
N MET A 58 -5.57 3.09 1.84
CA MET A 58 -6.97 3.09 1.42
C MET A 58 -7.94 2.85 2.58
N GLN A 59 -7.44 2.46 3.76
CA GLN A 59 -8.22 2.46 4.99
C GLN A 59 -8.67 3.87 5.41
N ILE A 60 -7.91 4.92 5.04
CA ILE A 60 -8.22 6.31 5.38
C ILE A 60 -9.17 6.88 4.33
N ARG A 61 -10.46 6.98 4.68
CA ARG A 61 -11.51 7.51 3.80
C ARG A 61 -11.18 8.87 3.19
N ALA A 62 -10.53 9.77 3.95
CA ALA A 62 -10.12 11.07 3.47
C ALA A 62 -9.11 10.99 2.31
N ARG A 63 -8.13 10.08 2.40
CA ARG A 63 -7.12 9.86 1.35
C ARG A 63 -7.76 9.28 0.08
N ALA A 64 -8.63 8.28 0.23
CA ALA A 64 -9.38 7.70 -0.90
C ALA A 64 -10.23 8.77 -1.62
N LYS A 65 -10.93 9.62 -0.86
CA LYS A 65 -11.73 10.72 -1.40
C LYS A 65 -10.86 11.77 -2.10
N GLN A 66 -9.75 12.19 -1.49
CA GLN A 66 -8.84 13.18 -2.06
C GLN A 66 -8.22 12.69 -3.38
N LYS A 67 -7.85 11.42 -3.44
CA LYS A 67 -7.32 10.78 -4.65
C LYS A 67 -8.44 10.29 -5.60
N GLY A 68 -9.71 10.65 -5.39
CA GLY A 68 -10.81 10.28 -6.30
C GLY A 68 -10.96 8.77 -6.55
N ILE A 69 -10.60 7.94 -5.57
CA ILE A 69 -10.65 6.48 -5.67
C ILE A 69 -12.08 6.00 -5.39
N GLU A 70 -12.67 5.31 -6.37
CA GLU A 70 -14.00 4.72 -6.27
C GLU A 70 -13.97 3.33 -5.63
N LEU A 71 -12.89 2.56 -5.87
CA LEU A 71 -12.67 1.24 -5.31
C LEU A 71 -11.40 1.21 -4.45
N PRO A 72 -11.49 1.55 -3.15
CA PRO A 72 -10.38 1.45 -2.22
C PRO A 72 -10.14 -0.01 -1.83
N LEU A 73 -8.97 -0.56 -2.20
CA LEU A 73 -8.53 -1.90 -1.79
C LEU A 73 -7.48 -1.76 -0.69
N ILE A 74 -7.82 -2.22 0.52
CA ILE A 74 -6.96 -2.14 1.69
C ILE A 74 -6.03 -3.35 1.68
N ILE A 75 -4.81 -3.15 1.17
CA ILE A 75 -3.78 -4.19 1.10
C ILE A 75 -2.39 -3.54 1.22
N SER A 76 -1.56 -4.08 2.10
CA SER A 76 -0.16 -3.70 2.26
C SER A 76 0.66 -4.91 2.69
N ASP A 77 1.96 -4.81 2.51
CA ASP A 77 2.99 -5.72 3.03
C ASP A 77 3.54 -5.29 4.40
N HIS A 78 2.97 -4.25 5.00
CA HIS A 78 3.34 -3.74 6.32
C HIS A 78 2.59 -4.50 7.42
N ALA A 79 3.23 -4.65 8.59
CA ALA A 79 2.60 -5.22 9.77
C ALA A 79 1.49 -4.31 10.30
N ASP A 80 0.36 -4.91 10.65
CA ASP A 80 -0.70 -4.21 11.37
C ASP A 80 -0.33 -4.00 12.84
N TRP A 81 -1.07 -3.12 13.53
CA TRP A 81 -0.79 -2.77 14.92
C TRP A 81 -0.66 -4.00 15.83
N PHE A 82 -1.57 -4.97 15.70
CA PHE A 82 -1.55 -6.16 16.55
C PHE A 82 -0.32 -7.03 16.27
N GLU A 83 -0.01 -7.28 15.00
CA GLU A 83 1.19 -8.04 14.59
C GLU A 83 2.47 -7.38 15.10
N LEU A 84 2.54 -6.05 15.02
CA LEU A 84 3.66 -5.27 15.52
C LEU A 84 3.81 -5.39 17.05
N THR A 85 2.71 -5.25 17.79
CA THR A 85 2.74 -5.36 19.25
C THR A 85 2.99 -6.79 19.72
N ASP A 86 2.47 -7.79 19.03
CA ASP A 86 2.69 -9.20 19.33
C ASP A 86 4.16 -9.56 19.06
N THR A 87 4.74 -9.06 17.97
CA THR A 87 6.16 -9.23 17.68
C THR A 87 7.04 -8.65 18.78
N LEU A 88 6.71 -7.46 19.33
CA LEU A 88 7.45 -6.89 20.45
C LEU A 88 7.43 -7.79 21.69
N LEU A 89 6.27 -8.41 21.98
CA LEU A 89 6.11 -9.32 23.12
C LEU A 89 6.83 -10.65 22.88
N GLU A 90 6.78 -11.19 21.67
CA GLU A 90 7.41 -12.45 21.30
C GLU A 90 8.94 -12.35 21.29
N VAL A 91 9.48 -11.31 20.66
CA VAL A 91 10.93 -11.09 20.56
C VAL A 91 11.51 -10.62 21.89
N HIS A 92 10.74 -9.88 22.68
CA HIS A 92 11.13 -9.30 23.96
C HIS A 92 12.53 -8.62 23.92
N PRO A 93 12.73 -7.63 23.03
CA PRO A 93 14.03 -7.02 22.82
C PRO A 93 14.48 -6.18 24.04
N ASN A 94 15.80 -6.04 24.22
CA ASN A 94 16.36 -5.16 25.26
C ASN A 94 16.04 -3.68 24.99
N GLU A 95 16.00 -3.29 23.72
CA GLU A 95 15.67 -1.93 23.28
C GLU A 95 14.84 -1.95 22.00
N VAL A 96 13.92 -0.99 21.86
CA VAL A 96 13.06 -0.80 20.69
C VAL A 96 13.36 0.56 20.08
N TRP A 97 13.85 0.57 18.84
CA TRP A 97 14.19 1.80 18.12
C TRP A 97 13.22 1.96 16.95
N ILE A 98 12.46 3.05 16.96
CA ILE A 98 11.34 3.28 16.04
C ILE A 98 11.76 4.32 15.01
N THR A 99 11.59 4.06 13.72
CA THR A 99 12.11 4.94 12.66
C THR A 99 11.04 5.54 11.74
N HIS A 100 9.88 4.90 11.63
CA HIS A 100 8.79 5.34 10.75
C HIS A 100 7.41 4.99 11.32
N GLY A 101 6.38 5.64 10.78
CA GLY A 101 4.99 5.41 11.13
C GLY A 101 4.52 6.32 12.25
N ARG A 102 3.51 5.88 13.01
CA ARG A 102 3.02 6.63 14.18
C ARG A 102 3.88 6.33 15.39
N GLU A 103 5.07 6.90 15.40
CA GLU A 103 6.12 6.58 16.37
C GLU A 103 5.68 6.80 17.82
N GLU A 104 4.96 7.89 18.09
CA GLU A 104 4.45 8.23 19.41
C GLU A 104 3.56 7.12 20.00
N ALA A 105 2.70 6.53 19.16
CA ALA A 105 1.79 5.48 19.60
C ALA A 105 2.54 4.21 19.99
N LEU A 106 3.51 3.80 19.16
CA LEU A 106 4.31 2.61 19.41
C LEU A 106 5.28 2.81 20.58
N LEU A 107 5.89 3.98 20.69
CA LEU A 107 6.74 4.38 21.82
C LEU A 107 5.96 4.33 23.13
N TYR A 108 4.75 4.90 23.15
CA TYR A 108 3.88 4.86 24.31
C TYR A 108 3.52 3.42 24.69
N TYR A 109 3.11 2.59 23.73
CA TYR A 109 2.80 1.18 23.96
C TYR A 109 3.99 0.41 24.53
N ALA A 110 5.17 0.54 23.90
CA ALA A 110 6.39 -0.16 24.32
C ALA A 110 6.78 0.24 25.76
N THR A 111 6.69 1.54 26.08
CA THR A 111 6.95 2.05 27.43
C THR A 111 5.96 1.49 28.46
N GLN A 112 4.67 1.39 28.12
CA GLN A 112 3.64 0.77 28.98
C GLN A 112 3.90 -0.72 29.23
N LYS A 113 4.58 -1.40 28.31
CA LYS A 113 5.03 -2.80 28.45
C LYS A 113 6.41 -2.93 29.09
N ALA A 114 6.95 -1.84 29.63
CA ALA A 114 8.26 -1.75 30.28
C ALA A 114 9.45 -2.05 29.35
N PHE A 115 9.28 -1.93 28.03
CA PHE A 115 10.40 -1.91 27.11
C PHE A 115 11.13 -0.56 27.16
N LYS A 116 12.46 -0.59 27.06
CA LYS A 116 13.24 0.61 26.75
C LYS A 116 13.03 0.94 25.27
N ALA A 117 12.38 2.05 24.98
CA ALA A 117 12.03 2.42 23.61
C ALA A 117 12.41 3.87 23.29
N GLN A 118 12.78 4.13 22.04
CA GLN A 118 13.13 5.46 21.55
C GLN A 118 12.70 5.64 20.09
N ALA A 119 12.15 6.81 19.78
CA ALA A 119 11.95 7.26 18.40
C ALA A 119 13.25 7.84 17.83
N LEU A 120 13.62 7.40 16.63
CA LEU A 120 14.80 7.83 15.89
C LEU A 120 14.36 8.71 14.72
N ASN A 121 14.48 10.03 14.91
CA ASN A 121 14.40 10.97 13.81
C ASN A 121 15.67 10.88 12.96
N LEU A 122 15.60 10.09 11.90
CA LEU A 122 16.65 10.03 10.88
C LEU A 122 16.55 11.28 10.00
N LEU A 123 17.48 12.22 10.17
CA LEU A 123 17.57 13.44 9.35
C LEU A 123 17.66 13.08 7.85
N GLY A 124 16.67 13.49 7.06
CA GLY A 124 16.59 13.28 5.62
C GLY A 124 15.60 12.20 5.15
N TYR A 125 14.83 11.61 6.06
CA TYR A 125 13.77 10.62 5.76
C TYR A 125 12.35 11.18 5.83
N ASP A 126 12.20 12.50 5.81
CA ASP A 126 10.89 13.14 5.71
C ASP A 126 10.42 13.11 4.25
N GLU A 127 9.31 12.41 4.02
CA GLU A 127 8.40 12.53 2.87
C GLU A 127 8.81 11.82 1.56
N GLU A 128 8.84 10.49 1.56
CA GLU A 128 8.47 9.70 0.37
C GLU A 128 7.07 9.11 0.54
N ASP A 129 6.06 9.98 0.72
CA ASP A 129 4.69 9.53 0.96
C ASP A 129 3.64 10.35 0.17
N ASP A 130 4.02 10.80 -1.04
CA ASP A 130 3.12 11.41 -2.03
C ASP A 130 2.69 10.45 -3.16
#